data_AF-A0A9X3L5I5-F1
#
_entry.id   AF-A0A9X3L5I5-F1
#
_cell.length_a   1.000
_cell.length_b   1.000
_cell.length_c   1.000
_cell.angle_alpha   90.00
_cell.angle_beta   90.00
_cell.angle_gamma   90.00
#
_symmetry.space_group_name_H-M   'P 1'
#
loop_
_entity.id
_entity.type
_entity.pdbx_description
1 polymer ?
#
loop_
_entity_poly.entity_id
_entity_poly.type
_entity_poly.pdbx_seq_one_letter_code
_entity_poly.pdbx_strand_id
1 'polypeptide(L)'
;AAAAQGAADAANAKLAGIGEGETVIGRIGDATRAANQALADALGGGAGVAVDGTVQGPAFAVTAVGPDGRGQASSQGNVADALRVVDGSVVAVNDKVNAVGAGVETMREQLDEGQLGLVRQDAGTRDITVAGQTDGARVTFSGTGGARTLDGVKAGAVSQASSEVVVGSQLFSVNQDVLRNSEAVGDLEALTGRQGVALTALSDRVDSGNVGLTRHDPSSNTVSVAADRGGQVVDLAGTDGARQVTGLREGRIQAGSTDAVTGGQVSTLTDRVNQLDAQGTSVAIDSQGDGSDRAVVAPGSRAVAVGSNAQATGANAVATGAGAEARGAGSAALGAGAKAQASGSVAVGANAAATAPGSVALGEGAQATRANTVSVGTAGAERQITNVAAATHDTDAVNLRQA
;
A
#
# COMPACT_ATOMS: atom_id res chain seq x y z
N ALA A 1 99.13 125.20 -62.39
CA ALA A 1 99.18 125.27 -60.91
C ALA A 1 97.86 124.81 -60.26
N ALA A 2 96.69 125.34 -60.61
CA ALA A 2 95.40 124.95 -59.99
C ALA A 2 94.97 123.47 -60.21
N ALA A 3 95.36 122.82 -61.31
CA ALA A 3 95.01 121.42 -61.59
C ALA A 3 95.80 120.38 -60.75
N ALA A 4 96.97 120.74 -60.22
CA ALA A 4 97.79 119.83 -59.42
C ALA A 4 97.32 119.76 -57.96
N GLN A 5 96.79 120.86 -57.42
CA GLN A 5 96.22 120.93 -56.07
C GLN A 5 94.91 120.12 -55.98
N GLY A 6 94.03 120.23 -56.99
CA GLY A 6 92.80 119.44 -57.04
C GLY A 6 93.03 117.93 -57.14
N ALA A 7 94.13 117.49 -57.75
CA ALA A 7 94.50 116.08 -57.80
C ALA A 7 95.05 115.57 -56.45
N ALA A 8 95.85 116.39 -55.76
CA ALA A 8 96.35 116.09 -54.41
C ALA A 8 95.21 116.04 -53.38
N ASP A 9 94.29 116.99 -53.43
CA ASP A 9 93.13 117.03 -52.52
C ASP A 9 92.15 115.89 -52.79
N ALA A 10 91.97 115.48 -54.06
CA ALA A 10 91.17 114.31 -54.41
C ALA A 10 91.82 112.98 -53.98
N ALA A 11 93.15 112.88 -54.01
CA ALA A 11 93.88 111.72 -53.48
C ALA A 11 93.78 111.67 -51.94
N ASN A 12 93.91 112.81 -51.27
CA ASN A 12 93.76 112.91 -49.82
C ASN A 12 92.32 112.63 -49.36
N ALA A 13 91.30 113.03 -50.13
CA ALA A 13 89.91 112.69 -49.85
C ALA A 13 89.63 111.19 -49.99
N LYS A 14 90.28 110.50 -50.94
CA LYS A 14 90.20 109.03 -51.08
C LYS A 14 90.99 108.28 -50.00
N LEU A 15 91.95 108.93 -49.35
CA LEU A 15 92.76 108.41 -48.24
C LEU A 15 92.30 108.94 -46.87
N ALA A 16 91.23 109.74 -46.83
CA ALA A 16 90.75 110.39 -45.61
C ALA A 16 90.32 109.35 -44.58
N GLY A 17 90.97 109.38 -43.41
CA GLY A 17 90.70 108.49 -42.29
C GLY A 17 91.64 107.30 -42.13
N ILE A 18 92.73 107.19 -42.91
CA ILE A 18 93.84 106.25 -42.66
C ILE A 18 94.85 106.92 -41.72
N GLY A 19 95.21 106.26 -40.61
CA GLY A 19 96.13 106.82 -39.61
C GLY A 19 97.57 106.94 -40.11
N GLU A 20 98.38 107.79 -39.48
CA GLU A 20 99.80 107.97 -39.83
C GLU A 20 100.56 106.64 -39.63
N GLY A 21 101.03 106.01 -40.72
CA GLY A 21 101.69 104.70 -40.71
C GLY A 21 100.80 103.50 -41.09
N GLU A 22 99.49 103.68 -41.27
CA GLU A 22 98.62 102.63 -41.80
C GLU A 22 98.64 102.60 -43.32
N THR A 23 98.73 101.39 -43.89
CA THR A 23 98.53 101.19 -45.33
C THR A 23 97.09 100.80 -45.61
N VAL A 24 96.59 101.14 -46.80
CA VAL A 24 95.28 100.66 -47.29
C VAL A 24 95.18 99.13 -47.18
N ILE A 25 96.30 98.42 -47.41
CA ILE A 25 96.40 96.96 -47.32
C ILE A 25 96.22 96.48 -45.87
N GLY A 26 96.84 97.15 -44.88
CA GLY A 26 96.69 96.80 -43.46
C GLY A 26 95.24 96.93 -42.98
N ARG A 27 94.57 98.03 -43.35
CA ARG A 27 93.17 98.26 -42.97
C ARG A 27 92.19 97.30 -43.66
N ILE A 28 92.44 96.93 -44.92
CA ILE A 28 91.71 95.85 -45.60
C ILE A 28 91.96 94.53 -44.87
N GLY A 29 93.18 94.24 -44.43
CA GLY A 29 93.50 93.03 -43.66
C GLY A 29 92.78 92.95 -42.31
N ASP A 30 92.74 94.04 -41.55
CA ASP A 30 92.04 94.10 -40.26
C ASP A 30 90.51 94.06 -40.42
N ALA A 31 89.97 94.76 -41.42
CA ALA A 31 88.55 94.65 -41.78
C ALA A 31 88.20 93.23 -42.24
N THR A 32 89.09 92.56 -42.97
CA THR A 32 88.92 91.16 -43.40
C THR A 32 88.98 90.20 -42.21
N ARG A 33 89.91 90.40 -41.28
CA ARG A 33 90.02 89.59 -40.04
C ARG A 33 88.82 89.80 -39.13
N ALA A 34 88.35 91.04 -38.97
CA ALA A 34 87.15 91.36 -38.21
C ALA A 34 85.89 90.78 -38.85
N ALA A 35 85.77 90.83 -40.18
CA ALA A 35 84.68 90.18 -40.92
C ALA A 35 84.71 88.65 -40.79
N ASN A 36 85.90 88.04 -40.88
CA ASN A 36 86.08 86.60 -40.70
C ASN A 36 85.81 86.17 -39.25
N GLN A 37 86.16 87.00 -38.25
CA GLN A 37 85.87 86.74 -36.85
C GLN A 37 84.38 86.85 -36.57
N ALA A 38 83.70 87.87 -37.12
CA ALA A 38 82.25 88.00 -37.02
C ALA A 38 81.52 86.81 -37.68
N LEU A 39 82.06 86.29 -38.80
CA LEU A 39 81.54 85.08 -39.44
C LEU A 39 81.78 83.82 -38.59
N ALA A 40 82.97 83.69 -37.98
CA ALA A 40 83.28 82.58 -37.07
C ALA A 40 82.39 82.58 -35.81
N ASP A 41 82.18 83.76 -35.21
CA ASP A 41 81.29 83.94 -34.06
C ASP A 41 79.83 83.61 -34.43
N ALA A 42 79.40 83.99 -35.64
CA ALA A 42 78.07 83.67 -36.16
C ALA A 42 77.87 82.18 -36.48
N LEU A 43 78.93 81.49 -36.95
CA LEU A 43 78.90 80.04 -37.18
C LEU A 43 78.96 79.25 -35.86
N GLY A 44 79.65 79.75 -34.84
CA GLY A 44 79.79 79.08 -33.55
C GLY A 44 80.58 77.77 -33.64
N GLY A 45 80.33 76.82 -32.73
CA GLY A 45 80.90 75.46 -32.80
C GLY A 45 82.44 75.39 -32.74
N GLY A 46 83.11 76.41 -32.21
CA GLY A 46 84.58 76.47 -32.18
C GLY A 46 85.24 76.97 -33.47
N ALA A 47 84.46 77.52 -34.42
CA ALA A 47 85.03 78.24 -35.57
C ALA A 47 85.88 79.44 -35.12
N GLY A 48 86.91 79.79 -35.88
CA GLY A 48 87.83 80.88 -35.53
C GLY A 48 88.67 81.38 -36.70
N VAL A 49 89.47 82.41 -36.48
CA VAL A 49 90.40 82.96 -37.48
C VAL A 49 91.84 82.70 -37.05
N ALA A 50 92.61 82.02 -37.89
CA ALA A 50 94.02 81.76 -37.64
C ALA A 50 94.87 83.03 -37.80
N VAL A 51 96.10 83.00 -37.28
CA VAL A 51 97.04 84.16 -37.27
C VAL A 51 97.38 84.63 -38.69
N ASP A 52 97.32 83.75 -39.68
CA ASP A 52 97.53 84.04 -41.11
C ASP A 52 96.28 84.60 -41.82
N GLY A 53 95.16 84.78 -41.10
CA GLY A 53 93.90 85.29 -41.63
C GLY A 53 92.98 84.23 -42.23
N THR A 54 93.36 82.95 -42.23
CA THR A 54 92.53 81.84 -42.72
C THR A 54 91.42 81.46 -41.72
N VAL A 55 90.26 81.00 -42.21
CA VAL A 55 89.11 80.63 -41.39
C VAL A 55 89.20 79.15 -41.01
N GLN A 56 89.15 78.84 -39.71
CA GLN A 56 88.97 77.49 -39.18
C GLN A 56 87.47 77.19 -39.09
N GLY A 57 87.05 76.08 -39.70
CA GLY A 57 85.65 75.67 -39.73
C GLY A 57 85.10 75.26 -38.35
N PRO A 58 83.78 75.32 -38.15
CA PRO A 58 83.13 74.87 -36.92
C PRO A 58 83.22 73.34 -36.77
N ALA A 59 83.10 72.86 -35.52
CA ALA A 59 82.89 71.47 -35.18
C ALA A 59 81.57 71.33 -34.40
N PHE A 60 80.47 71.10 -35.11
CA PHE A 60 79.15 70.93 -34.49
C PHE A 60 78.99 69.53 -33.91
N ALA A 61 78.85 69.44 -32.59
CA ALA A 61 78.45 68.21 -31.94
C ALA A 61 76.94 67.98 -32.12
N VAL A 62 76.58 66.97 -32.89
CA VAL A 62 75.19 66.55 -33.14
C VAL A 62 75.04 65.07 -32.78
N THR A 63 73.80 64.65 -32.45
CA THR A 63 73.49 63.23 -32.22
C THR A 63 72.80 62.68 -33.46
N ALA A 64 73.41 61.69 -34.10
CA ALA A 64 72.80 60.96 -35.19
C ALA A 64 71.89 59.87 -34.61
N VAL A 65 70.61 59.89 -34.94
CA VAL A 65 69.67 58.81 -34.57
C VAL A 65 69.58 57.82 -35.71
N GLY A 66 69.93 56.57 -35.44
CA GLY A 66 69.85 55.47 -36.42
C GLY A 66 68.44 54.88 -36.56
N PRO A 67 68.22 53.96 -37.52
CA PRO A 67 66.93 53.28 -37.72
C PRO A 67 66.47 52.44 -36.52
N ASP A 68 67.38 52.06 -35.63
CA ASP A 68 67.08 51.38 -34.37
C ASP A 68 66.60 52.33 -33.25
N GLY A 69 66.54 53.64 -33.54
CA GLY A 69 66.13 54.69 -32.61
C GLY A 69 67.20 55.06 -31.58
N ARG A 70 68.43 54.53 -31.71
CA ARG A 70 69.52 54.83 -30.77
C ARG A 70 70.33 56.03 -31.27
N GLY A 71 70.66 56.93 -30.35
CA GLY A 71 71.52 58.08 -30.62
C GLY A 71 73.01 57.73 -30.59
N GLN A 72 73.76 58.23 -31.56
CA GLN A 72 75.21 58.11 -31.66
C GLN A 72 75.84 59.50 -31.82
N ALA A 73 76.90 59.79 -31.05
CA ALA A 73 77.58 61.09 -31.13
C ALA A 73 78.25 61.27 -32.50
N SER A 74 78.13 62.48 -33.06
CA SER A 74 78.65 62.84 -34.37
C SER A 74 79.19 64.27 -34.36
N SER A 75 80.28 64.53 -35.08
CA SER A 75 80.89 65.86 -35.19
C SER A 75 80.97 66.27 -36.64
N GLN A 76 80.46 67.46 -36.98
CA GLN A 76 80.32 67.92 -38.37
C GLN A 76 81.09 69.23 -38.59
N GLY A 77 81.87 69.28 -39.68
CA GLY A 77 82.82 70.35 -39.98
C GLY A 77 82.20 71.60 -40.64
N ASN A 78 80.91 71.56 -40.97
CA ASN A 78 80.17 72.66 -41.58
C ASN A 78 78.68 72.57 -41.22
N VAL A 79 77.95 73.66 -41.45
CA VAL A 79 76.52 73.78 -41.11
C VAL A 79 75.65 72.82 -41.94
N ALA A 80 75.98 72.63 -43.23
CA ALA A 80 75.19 71.79 -44.12
C ALA A 80 75.16 70.32 -43.68
N ASP A 81 76.31 69.77 -43.30
CA ASP A 81 76.43 68.39 -42.83
C ASP A 81 75.80 68.21 -41.44
N ALA A 82 75.94 69.19 -40.55
CA ALA A 82 75.26 69.20 -39.25
C ALA A 82 73.73 69.15 -39.40
N LEU A 83 73.18 70.00 -40.28
CA LEU A 83 71.75 70.01 -40.60
C LEU A 83 71.31 68.70 -41.27
N ARG A 84 72.14 68.10 -42.13
CA ARG A 84 71.84 66.81 -42.78
C ARG A 84 71.73 65.67 -41.77
N VAL A 85 72.57 65.66 -40.72
CA VAL A 85 72.48 64.68 -39.63
C VAL A 85 71.24 64.91 -38.77
N VAL A 86 70.91 66.16 -38.45
CA VAL A 86 69.69 66.50 -37.71
C VAL A 86 68.44 66.09 -38.50
N ASP A 87 68.36 66.42 -39.79
CA ASP A 87 67.28 66.04 -40.69
C ASP A 87 67.13 64.50 -40.75
N GLY A 88 68.22 63.77 -41.00
CA GLY A 88 68.20 62.31 -40.99
C GLY A 88 67.75 61.71 -39.65
N SER A 89 68.13 62.33 -38.54
CA SER A 89 67.71 61.90 -37.20
C SER A 89 66.23 62.17 -36.94
N VAL A 90 65.70 63.30 -37.41
CA VAL A 90 64.27 63.62 -37.33
C VAL A 90 63.46 62.64 -38.19
N VAL A 91 63.94 62.29 -39.38
CA VAL A 91 63.32 61.26 -40.23
C VAL A 91 63.32 59.91 -39.52
N ALA A 92 64.45 59.46 -38.95
CA ALA A 92 64.52 58.19 -38.23
C ALA A 92 63.57 58.14 -37.02
N VAL A 93 63.47 59.24 -36.26
CA VAL A 93 62.49 59.37 -35.17
C VAL A 93 61.06 59.29 -35.71
N ASN A 94 60.75 60.00 -36.79
CA ASN A 94 59.43 59.99 -37.42
C ASN A 94 59.04 58.58 -37.91
N ASP A 95 59.96 57.86 -38.54
CA ASP A 95 59.74 56.48 -38.98
C ASP A 95 59.47 55.54 -37.79
N LYS A 96 60.21 55.70 -36.69
CA LYS A 96 59.96 54.92 -35.47
C LYS A 96 58.60 55.25 -34.85
N VAL A 97 58.20 56.53 -34.84
CA VAL A 97 56.87 56.96 -34.38
C VAL A 97 55.77 56.36 -35.26
N ASN A 98 55.94 56.34 -36.59
CA ASN A 98 55.00 55.70 -37.51
C ASN A 98 54.89 54.19 -37.28
N ALA A 99 56.03 53.51 -37.05
CA ALA A 99 56.05 52.08 -36.74
C ALA A 99 55.36 51.77 -35.40
N VAL A 100 55.55 52.61 -34.38
CA VAL A 100 54.81 52.52 -33.11
C VAL A 100 53.31 52.74 -33.37
N GLY A 101 52.94 53.73 -34.18
CA GLY A 101 51.55 53.98 -34.59
C GLY A 101 50.90 52.77 -35.25
N ALA A 102 51.57 52.15 -36.22
CA ALA A 102 51.08 50.94 -36.89
C ALA A 102 50.96 49.73 -35.93
N GLY A 103 51.91 49.58 -35.00
CA GLY A 103 51.84 48.53 -33.97
C GLY A 103 50.69 48.74 -32.99
N VAL A 104 50.43 50.00 -32.59
CA VAL A 104 49.27 50.36 -31.77
C VAL A 104 47.97 50.09 -32.52
N GLU A 105 47.90 50.40 -33.81
CA GLU A 105 46.73 50.11 -34.63
C GLU A 105 46.47 48.61 -34.75
N THR A 106 47.53 47.82 -34.97
CA THR A 106 47.42 46.34 -34.98
C THR A 106 46.92 45.79 -33.64
N MET A 107 47.43 46.30 -32.51
CA MET A 107 46.94 45.88 -31.19
C MET A 107 45.49 46.30 -30.95
N ARG A 108 45.08 47.48 -31.43
CA ARG A 108 43.70 47.96 -31.37
C ARG A 108 42.76 47.06 -32.17
N GLU A 109 43.12 46.75 -33.41
CA GLU A 109 42.38 45.81 -34.27
C GLU A 109 42.27 44.44 -33.60
N GLN A 110 43.38 43.88 -33.10
CA GLN A 110 43.37 42.59 -32.39
C GLN A 110 42.55 42.63 -31.10
N LEU A 111 42.50 43.75 -30.40
CA LEU A 111 41.65 43.92 -29.22
C LEU A 111 40.17 43.97 -29.61
N ASP A 112 39.82 44.78 -30.61
CA ASP A 112 38.45 44.96 -31.09
C ASP A 112 37.88 43.66 -31.68
N GLU A 113 38.72 42.87 -32.36
CA GLU A 113 38.37 41.55 -32.89
C GLU A 113 38.38 40.45 -31.83
N GLY A 114 38.71 40.76 -30.56
CA GLY A 114 38.79 39.77 -29.49
C GLY A 114 39.89 38.73 -29.70
N GLN A 115 40.91 39.08 -30.47
CA GLN A 115 42.09 38.27 -30.76
C GLN A 115 43.23 38.52 -29.78
N LEU A 116 43.12 39.38 -28.77
CA LEU A 116 44.17 39.61 -27.77
C LEU A 116 43.64 39.42 -26.34
N GLY A 117 44.34 38.65 -25.51
CA GLY A 117 44.00 38.43 -24.10
C GLY A 117 43.70 36.96 -23.74
N LEU A 118 43.11 36.73 -22.57
CA LEU A 118 42.72 35.38 -22.12
C LEU A 118 41.34 34.98 -22.63
N VAL A 119 40.40 35.92 -22.77
CA VAL A 119 39.10 35.66 -23.38
C VAL A 119 39.21 36.04 -24.84
N ARG A 120 39.14 35.05 -25.72
CA ARG A 120 39.33 35.26 -27.16
C ARG A 120 38.26 34.56 -27.95
N GLN A 121 37.86 35.18 -29.06
CA GLN A 121 37.02 34.52 -30.05
C GLN A 121 37.88 33.87 -31.12
N ASP A 122 37.64 32.59 -31.40
CA ASP A 122 38.24 31.93 -32.55
C ASP A 122 37.62 32.48 -33.85
N ALA A 123 38.45 32.93 -34.79
CA ALA A 123 37.96 33.56 -36.02
C ALA A 123 37.23 32.58 -36.96
N GLY A 124 37.51 31.27 -36.84
CA GLY A 124 36.92 30.23 -37.66
C GLY A 124 35.63 29.67 -37.06
N THR A 125 35.68 29.18 -35.83
CA THR A 125 34.53 28.55 -35.15
C THR A 125 33.59 29.56 -34.52
N ARG A 126 34.07 30.79 -34.28
CA ARG A 126 33.39 31.85 -33.49
C ARG A 126 33.19 31.49 -32.03
N ASP A 127 33.83 30.42 -31.55
CA ASP A 127 33.78 30.03 -30.15
C ASP A 127 34.56 31.03 -29.30
N ILE A 128 34.02 31.35 -28.13
CA ILE A 128 34.72 32.14 -27.12
C ILE A 128 35.45 31.15 -26.22
N THR A 129 36.77 31.23 -26.20
CA THR A 129 37.62 30.45 -25.30
C THR A 129 38.08 31.32 -24.15
N VAL A 130 38.26 30.70 -22.98
CA VAL A 130 38.90 31.34 -21.83
C VAL A 130 40.22 30.63 -21.60
N ALA A 131 41.31 31.37 -21.75
CA ALA A 131 42.68 30.92 -21.56
C ALA A 131 43.08 29.73 -22.46
N GLY A 132 42.47 29.58 -23.65
CA GLY A 132 42.65 28.38 -24.50
C GLY A 132 44.06 28.15 -25.07
N GLN A 133 44.95 29.15 -25.02
CA GLN A 133 46.36 29.02 -25.43
C GLN A 133 47.31 28.76 -24.25
N THR A 134 46.78 28.67 -23.04
CA THR A 134 47.53 28.47 -21.80
C THR A 134 46.93 27.29 -21.02
N ASP A 135 47.73 26.60 -20.22
CA ASP A 135 47.22 25.51 -19.38
C ASP A 135 46.42 26.05 -18.16
N GLY A 136 45.58 25.20 -17.57
CA GLY A 136 44.81 25.51 -16.36
C GLY A 136 43.61 24.58 -16.19
N ALA A 137 43.44 24.02 -14.99
CA ALA A 137 42.33 23.11 -14.67
C ALA A 137 41.08 23.80 -14.10
N ARG A 138 41.12 25.11 -13.86
CA ARG A 138 40.03 25.84 -13.18
C ARG A 138 39.91 27.28 -13.67
N VAL A 139 38.68 27.68 -13.99
CA VAL A 139 38.26 29.09 -14.13
C VAL A 139 37.49 29.48 -12.87
N THR A 140 37.86 30.59 -12.25
CA THR A 140 37.15 31.14 -11.09
C THR A 140 36.47 32.45 -11.44
N PHE A 141 35.21 32.62 -11.03
CA PHE A 141 34.43 33.83 -11.27
C PHE A 141 34.29 34.71 -10.02
N SER A 142 34.88 34.32 -8.89
CA SER A 142 34.76 35.05 -7.62
C SER A 142 35.43 36.44 -7.70
N GLY A 143 34.75 37.45 -7.16
CA GLY A 143 35.30 38.80 -6.97
C GLY A 143 35.66 39.08 -5.51
N THR A 144 36.00 40.34 -5.21
CA THR A 144 36.26 40.80 -3.82
C THR A 144 35.06 40.65 -2.89
N GLY A 145 33.84 40.55 -3.43
CA GLY A 145 32.61 40.25 -2.71
C GLY A 145 32.19 38.78 -2.68
N GLY A 146 33.03 37.85 -3.17
CA GLY A 146 32.72 36.41 -3.21
C GLY A 146 32.23 35.91 -4.57
N ALA A 147 31.47 34.80 -4.56
CA ALA A 147 30.96 34.14 -5.77
C ALA A 147 29.96 35.02 -6.55
N ARG A 148 29.89 34.80 -7.87
CA ARG A 148 28.98 35.53 -8.77
C ARG A 148 27.92 34.59 -9.35
N THR A 149 26.77 35.15 -9.70
CA THR A 149 25.80 34.45 -10.55
C THR A 149 26.30 34.43 -11.99
N LEU A 150 26.10 33.29 -12.67
CA LEU A 150 26.38 33.15 -14.10
C LEU A 150 25.04 33.06 -14.83
N ASP A 151 24.70 34.10 -15.57
CA ASP A 151 23.44 34.23 -16.31
C ASP A 151 23.69 34.28 -17.83
N GLY A 152 22.63 34.07 -18.63
CA GLY A 152 22.72 33.98 -20.09
C GLY A 152 23.22 32.62 -20.61
N VAL A 153 23.39 31.63 -19.72
CA VAL A 153 23.81 30.27 -20.09
C VAL A 153 22.62 29.53 -20.69
N LYS A 154 22.81 28.97 -21.89
CA LYS A 154 21.82 28.09 -22.52
C LYS A 154 21.72 26.79 -21.70
N ALA A 155 20.51 26.25 -21.56
CA ALA A 155 20.30 24.93 -20.97
C ALA A 155 21.11 23.87 -21.71
N GLY A 156 22.03 23.22 -21.00
CA GLY A 156 22.90 22.22 -21.58
C GLY A 156 22.16 20.92 -21.89
N ALA A 157 22.64 20.14 -22.86
CA ALA A 157 22.11 18.80 -23.09
C ALA A 157 22.30 17.92 -21.84
N VAL A 158 21.25 17.24 -21.39
CA VAL A 158 21.32 16.31 -20.25
C VAL A 158 21.46 14.89 -20.79
N SER A 159 22.69 14.39 -20.79
CA SER A 159 23.03 13.01 -21.19
C SER A 159 24.27 12.52 -20.45
N GLN A 160 24.50 11.22 -20.44
CA GLN A 160 25.64 10.61 -19.74
C GLN A 160 27.01 11.12 -20.25
N ALA A 161 27.10 11.53 -21.51
CA ALA A 161 28.32 12.03 -22.12
C ALA A 161 28.46 13.56 -22.06
N SER A 162 27.45 14.28 -21.56
CA SER A 162 27.44 15.74 -21.57
C SER A 162 28.46 16.32 -20.61
N SER A 163 29.18 17.35 -21.08
CA SER A 163 30.04 18.21 -20.26
C SER A 163 29.51 19.65 -20.21
N GLU A 164 28.26 19.85 -20.60
CA GLU A 164 27.61 21.17 -20.62
C GLU A 164 27.09 21.56 -19.24
N VAL A 165 26.89 22.86 -19.03
CA VAL A 165 26.34 23.39 -17.78
C VAL A 165 24.83 23.10 -17.70
N VAL A 166 24.40 22.58 -16.55
CA VAL A 166 22.97 22.47 -16.22
C VAL A 166 22.48 23.79 -15.60
N VAL A 167 21.37 24.31 -16.12
CA VAL A 167 20.80 25.60 -15.67
C VAL A 167 19.64 25.39 -14.70
N GLY A 168 19.26 26.47 -14.01
CA GLY A 168 18.23 26.44 -12.96
C GLY A 168 16.88 25.88 -13.42
N SER A 169 16.45 26.13 -14.66
CA SER A 169 15.18 25.59 -15.18
C SER A 169 15.16 24.06 -15.30
N GLN A 170 16.30 23.45 -15.62
CA GLN A 170 16.43 21.99 -15.71
C GLN A 170 16.38 21.35 -14.33
N LEU A 171 17.14 21.90 -13.37
CA LEU A 171 17.11 21.43 -11.99
C LEU A 171 15.74 21.65 -11.34
N PHE A 172 15.07 22.76 -11.67
CA PHE A 172 13.71 23.04 -11.21
C PHE A 172 12.71 21.98 -11.71
N SER A 173 12.80 21.56 -12.97
CA SER A 173 11.96 20.47 -13.50
C SER A 173 12.15 19.18 -12.71
N VAL A 174 13.40 18.80 -12.45
CA VAL A 174 13.72 17.61 -11.63
C VAL A 174 13.14 17.76 -10.22
N ASN A 175 13.28 18.93 -9.60
CA ASN A 175 12.73 19.18 -8.27
C ASN A 175 11.20 19.07 -8.25
N GLN A 176 10.51 19.46 -9.32
CA GLN A 176 9.06 19.26 -9.44
C GLN A 176 8.68 17.78 -9.54
N ASP A 177 9.46 16.98 -10.27
CA ASP A 177 9.24 15.54 -10.33
C ASP A 177 9.48 14.87 -8.96
N VAL A 178 10.51 15.32 -8.23
CA VAL A 178 10.77 14.86 -6.85
C VAL A 178 9.63 15.25 -5.90
N LEU A 179 9.08 16.45 -6.02
CA LEU A 179 7.92 16.88 -5.23
C LEU A 179 6.70 15.98 -5.50
N ARG A 180 6.39 15.71 -6.77
CA ARG A 180 5.31 14.78 -7.14
C ARG A 180 5.53 13.37 -6.58
N ASN A 181 6.76 12.88 -6.63
CA ASN A 181 7.11 11.59 -6.02
C ASN A 181 6.90 11.62 -4.51
N SER A 182 7.27 12.70 -3.83
CA SER A 182 7.05 12.84 -2.38
C SER A 182 5.56 12.87 -2.03
N GLU A 183 4.73 13.55 -2.82
CA GLU A 183 3.28 13.57 -2.65
C GLU A 183 2.69 12.16 -2.84
N ALA A 184 3.08 11.47 -3.91
CA ALA A 184 2.63 10.10 -4.19
C ALA A 184 3.01 9.10 -3.09
N VAL A 185 4.20 9.24 -2.50
CA VAL A 185 4.62 8.44 -1.33
C VAL A 185 3.73 8.73 -0.13
N GLY A 186 3.42 9.99 0.16
CA GLY A 186 2.49 10.36 1.24
C GLY A 186 1.09 9.78 1.06
N ASP A 187 0.57 9.79 -0.18
CA ASP A 187 -0.72 9.15 -0.51
C ASP A 187 -0.70 7.63 -0.28
N LEU A 188 0.41 6.97 -0.61
CA LEU A 188 0.60 5.53 -0.40
C LEU A 188 0.68 5.18 1.09
N GLU A 189 1.39 5.98 1.88
CA GLU A 189 1.43 5.84 3.35
C GLU A 189 0.03 5.99 3.95
N ALA A 190 -0.73 6.98 3.50
CA ALA A 190 -2.10 7.20 3.95
C ALA A 190 -3.04 6.03 3.56
N LEU A 191 -2.90 5.47 2.35
CA LEU A 191 -3.64 4.29 1.93
C LEU A 191 -3.31 3.08 2.80
N THR A 192 -2.02 2.86 3.05
CA THR A 192 -1.54 1.76 3.90
C THR A 192 -2.09 1.88 5.32
N GLY A 193 -2.12 3.09 5.88
CA GLY A 193 -2.75 3.36 7.17
C GLY A 193 -4.25 3.03 7.19
N ARG A 194 -5.01 3.44 6.16
CA ARG A 194 -6.44 3.09 6.03
C ARG A 194 -6.67 1.58 5.90
N GLN A 195 -5.83 0.90 5.12
CA GLN A 195 -5.90 -0.56 4.98
C GLN A 195 -5.59 -1.27 6.29
N GLY A 196 -4.62 -0.79 7.07
CA GLY A 196 -4.32 -1.31 8.40
C GLY A 196 -5.52 -1.24 9.33
N VAL A 197 -6.17 -0.08 9.43
CA VAL A 197 -7.39 0.11 10.25
C VAL A 197 -8.53 -0.80 9.76
N ALA A 198 -8.73 -0.91 8.45
CA ALA A 198 -9.78 -1.76 7.88
C ALA A 198 -9.54 -3.24 8.17
N LEU A 199 -8.28 -3.69 8.13
CA LEU A 199 -7.91 -5.07 8.44
C LEU A 199 -8.10 -5.38 9.92
N THR A 200 -7.69 -4.47 10.81
CA THR A 200 -7.97 -4.59 12.25
C THR A 200 -9.47 -4.68 12.51
N ALA A 201 -10.27 -3.79 11.91
CA ALA A 201 -11.73 -3.81 12.06
C ALA A 201 -12.37 -5.10 11.51
N LEU A 202 -11.83 -5.67 10.41
CA LEU A 202 -12.27 -6.97 9.92
C LEU A 202 -11.89 -8.09 10.87
N SER A 203 -10.66 -8.09 11.42
CA SER A 203 -10.22 -9.05 12.43
C SER A 203 -11.13 -9.00 13.65
N ASP A 204 -11.39 -7.81 14.20
CA ASP A 204 -12.27 -7.63 15.34
C ASP A 204 -13.69 -8.16 15.06
N ARG A 205 -14.21 -7.95 13.84
CA ARG A 205 -15.51 -8.48 13.42
C ARG A 205 -15.52 -10.00 13.28
N VAL A 206 -14.44 -10.60 12.82
CA VAL A 206 -14.28 -12.07 12.75
C VAL A 206 -14.18 -12.64 14.15
N ASP A 207 -13.33 -12.07 15.01
CA ASP A 207 -13.09 -12.52 16.37
C ASP A 207 -14.33 -12.37 17.27
N SER A 208 -15.09 -11.29 17.08
CA SER A 208 -16.39 -11.09 17.74
C SER A 208 -17.53 -11.94 17.15
N GLY A 209 -17.28 -12.67 16.06
CA GLY A 209 -18.31 -13.46 15.36
C GLY A 209 -19.42 -12.59 14.77
N ASN A 210 -19.13 -11.34 14.39
CA ASN A 210 -20.09 -10.40 13.81
C ASN A 210 -20.07 -10.38 12.27
N VAL A 211 -19.34 -11.30 11.64
CA VAL A 211 -19.29 -11.48 10.18
C VAL A 211 -19.25 -12.96 9.83
N GLY A 212 -19.90 -13.34 8.72
CA GLY A 212 -19.98 -14.74 8.26
C GLY A 212 -21.37 -15.35 8.42
N LEU A 213 -21.45 -16.68 8.25
CA LEU A 213 -22.71 -17.43 8.35
C LEU A 213 -23.09 -17.75 9.79
N THR A 214 -22.10 -18.04 10.64
CA THR A 214 -22.31 -18.27 12.06
C THR A 214 -21.99 -16.98 12.80
N ARG A 215 -22.98 -16.39 13.47
CA ARG A 215 -22.80 -15.12 14.18
C ARG A 215 -23.27 -15.21 15.62
N HIS A 216 -22.55 -14.55 16.52
CA HIS A 216 -22.94 -14.39 17.91
C HIS A 216 -23.55 -13.01 18.13
N ASP A 217 -24.79 -12.97 18.64
CA ASP A 217 -25.42 -11.73 19.08
C ASP A 217 -25.18 -11.56 20.60
N PRO A 218 -24.33 -10.62 21.03
CA PRO A 218 -24.00 -10.43 22.44
C PRO A 218 -25.16 -9.86 23.27
N SER A 219 -26.19 -9.28 22.64
CA SER A 219 -27.35 -8.75 23.36
C SER A 219 -28.29 -9.85 23.81
N SER A 220 -28.46 -10.88 22.98
CA SER A 220 -29.29 -12.05 23.26
C SER A 220 -28.48 -13.27 23.72
N ASN A 221 -27.14 -13.21 23.65
CA ASN A 221 -26.21 -14.34 23.81
C ASN A 221 -26.60 -15.55 22.94
N THR A 222 -27.09 -15.30 21.73
CA THR A 222 -27.49 -16.35 20.79
C THR A 222 -26.44 -16.52 19.70
N VAL A 223 -26.17 -17.78 19.34
CA VAL A 223 -25.42 -18.11 18.14
C VAL A 223 -26.43 -18.46 17.05
N SER A 224 -26.42 -17.68 15.98
CA SER A 224 -27.25 -17.92 14.80
C SER A 224 -26.41 -18.58 13.70
N VAL A 225 -27.02 -19.46 12.92
CA VAL A 225 -26.39 -20.10 11.75
C VAL A 225 -27.23 -19.77 10.53
N ALA A 226 -26.63 -19.04 9.59
CA ALA A 226 -27.20 -18.65 8.31
C ALA A 226 -28.57 -17.93 8.41
N ALA A 227 -28.84 -17.21 9.50
CA ALA A 227 -30.15 -16.58 9.76
C ALA A 227 -30.61 -15.59 8.67
N ASP A 228 -29.66 -14.93 7.97
CA ASP A 228 -29.97 -13.99 6.89
C ASP A 228 -30.06 -14.68 5.51
N ARG A 229 -30.07 -16.02 5.47
CA ARG A 229 -30.08 -16.83 4.24
C ARG A 229 -31.22 -17.85 4.28
N GLY A 230 -31.73 -18.21 3.11
CA GLY A 230 -32.66 -19.34 2.98
C GLY A 230 -31.95 -20.70 3.07
N GLY A 231 -32.73 -21.78 3.17
CA GLY A 231 -32.25 -23.16 3.28
C GLY A 231 -33.07 -23.96 4.30
N GLN A 232 -33.13 -25.28 4.15
CA GLN A 232 -33.90 -26.16 5.06
C GLN A 232 -33.02 -27.22 5.75
N VAL A 233 -31.75 -27.35 5.35
CA VAL A 233 -30.87 -28.41 5.82
C VAL A 233 -29.56 -27.79 6.29
N VAL A 234 -29.12 -28.20 7.49
CA VAL A 234 -27.75 -28.02 7.97
C VAL A 234 -27.11 -29.40 7.98
N ASP A 235 -26.26 -29.68 6.99
CA ASP A 235 -25.50 -30.94 6.92
C ASP A 235 -24.20 -30.80 7.73
N LEU A 236 -24.03 -31.71 8.69
CA LEU A 236 -22.87 -31.77 9.59
C LEU A 236 -21.95 -32.94 9.28
N ALA A 237 -22.15 -33.66 8.17
CA ALA A 237 -21.24 -34.72 7.74
C ALA A 237 -19.85 -34.17 7.36
N GLY A 238 -18.81 -34.94 7.65
CA GLY A 238 -17.42 -34.66 7.28
C GLY A 238 -16.88 -35.69 6.30
N THR A 239 -15.57 -35.65 6.06
CA THR A 239 -14.87 -36.68 5.27
C THR A 239 -14.98 -38.07 5.89
N ASP A 240 -15.16 -38.14 7.22
CA ASP A 240 -15.28 -39.39 7.97
C ASP A 240 -16.76 -39.82 8.18
N GLY A 241 -17.70 -39.15 7.50
CA GLY A 241 -19.13 -39.41 7.63
C GLY A 241 -19.85 -38.53 8.65
N ALA A 242 -20.97 -39.02 9.19
CA ALA A 242 -21.83 -38.28 10.12
C ALA A 242 -21.12 -37.96 11.44
N ARG A 243 -21.39 -36.78 12.01
CA ARG A 243 -20.81 -36.32 13.29
C ARG A 243 -21.79 -36.48 14.45
N GLN A 244 -21.28 -36.78 15.63
CA GLN A 244 -22.03 -36.64 16.87
C GLN A 244 -22.16 -35.15 17.24
N VAL A 245 -23.38 -34.72 17.58
CA VAL A 245 -23.64 -33.36 18.08
C VAL A 245 -23.78 -33.43 19.59
N THR A 246 -22.83 -32.85 20.32
CA THR A 246 -22.76 -32.88 21.79
C THR A 246 -22.79 -31.46 22.36
N GLY A 247 -22.90 -31.33 23.70
CA GLY A 247 -23.02 -30.02 24.37
C GLY A 247 -24.41 -29.39 24.27
N LEU A 248 -25.42 -30.14 23.81
CA LEU A 248 -26.81 -29.70 23.73
C LEU A 248 -27.44 -29.66 25.14
N ARG A 249 -28.11 -28.54 25.46
CA ARG A 249 -29.06 -28.48 26.58
C ARG A 249 -30.30 -29.30 26.22
N GLU A 250 -30.95 -29.88 27.23
CA GLU A 250 -32.23 -30.57 27.03
C GLU A 250 -33.27 -29.66 26.37
N GLY A 251 -33.81 -30.11 25.24
CA GLY A 251 -34.82 -29.38 24.48
C GLY A 251 -36.20 -29.46 25.14
N ARG A 252 -37.05 -28.47 24.92
CA ARG A 252 -38.42 -28.51 25.43
C ARG A 252 -39.24 -29.55 24.67
N ILE A 253 -39.92 -30.46 25.37
CA ILE A 253 -40.80 -31.46 24.78
C ILE A 253 -42.26 -30.99 24.95
N GLN A 254 -42.75 -30.21 23.99
CA GLN A 254 -44.13 -29.70 23.92
C GLN A 254 -44.56 -29.47 22.47
N ALA A 255 -45.87 -29.35 22.21
CA ALA A 255 -46.39 -29.09 20.87
C ALA A 255 -45.80 -27.80 20.27
N GLY A 256 -45.30 -27.88 19.03
CA GLY A 256 -44.69 -26.76 18.33
C GLY A 256 -43.23 -26.43 18.72
N SER A 257 -42.60 -27.23 19.59
CA SER A 257 -41.17 -27.07 19.89
C SER A 257 -40.30 -27.42 18.69
N THR A 258 -39.22 -26.65 18.49
CA THR A 258 -38.19 -26.87 17.46
C THR A 258 -36.83 -27.20 18.07
N ASP A 259 -36.78 -27.43 19.39
CA ASP A 259 -35.55 -27.72 20.10
C ASP A 259 -35.09 -29.17 19.79
N ALA A 260 -33.77 -29.38 19.67
CA ALA A 260 -33.23 -30.73 19.53
C ALA A 260 -33.39 -31.53 20.84
N VAL A 261 -33.59 -32.85 20.74
CA VAL A 261 -33.67 -33.75 21.90
C VAL A 261 -32.31 -34.36 22.23
N THR A 262 -32.00 -34.50 23.51
CA THR A 262 -30.74 -35.09 23.96
C THR A 262 -30.90 -36.57 24.33
N GLY A 263 -29.78 -37.29 24.44
CA GLY A 263 -29.79 -38.70 24.85
C GLY A 263 -30.39 -38.93 26.25
N GLY A 264 -30.23 -38.00 27.19
CA GLY A 264 -30.81 -38.11 28.54
C GLY A 264 -32.34 -38.10 28.56
N GLN A 265 -32.96 -37.31 27.68
CA GLN A 265 -34.42 -37.28 27.54
C GLN A 265 -34.96 -38.59 26.97
N VAL A 266 -34.28 -39.14 25.95
CA VAL A 266 -34.65 -40.43 25.34
C VAL A 266 -34.43 -41.58 26.33
N SER A 267 -33.36 -41.53 27.13
CA SER A 267 -33.12 -42.50 28.20
C SER A 267 -34.25 -42.47 29.24
N THR A 268 -34.65 -41.28 29.68
CA THR A 268 -35.75 -41.12 30.65
C THR A 268 -37.06 -41.71 30.11
N LEU A 269 -37.35 -41.48 28.81
CA LEU A 269 -38.50 -42.11 28.16
C LEU A 269 -38.36 -43.63 28.11
N THR A 270 -37.17 -44.14 27.78
CA THR A 270 -36.86 -45.57 27.73
C THR A 270 -37.05 -46.22 29.10
N ASP A 271 -36.59 -45.59 30.17
CA ASP A 271 -36.80 -46.07 31.54
C ASP A 271 -38.29 -46.13 31.89
N ARG A 272 -39.06 -45.12 31.48
CA ARG A 272 -40.51 -45.09 31.68
C ARG A 272 -41.23 -46.18 30.88
N VAL A 273 -40.78 -46.49 29.66
CA VAL A 273 -41.29 -47.61 28.85
C VAL A 273 -40.96 -48.94 29.54
N ASN A 274 -39.72 -49.14 29.97
CA ASN A 274 -39.32 -50.35 30.70
C ASN A 274 -40.12 -50.53 32.00
N GLN A 275 -40.45 -49.43 32.70
CA GLN A 275 -41.33 -49.48 33.87
C GLN A 275 -42.76 -49.88 33.52
N LEU A 276 -43.30 -49.42 32.38
CA LEU A 276 -44.62 -49.84 31.89
C LEU A 276 -44.62 -51.31 31.49
N ASP A 277 -43.57 -51.79 30.83
CA ASP A 277 -43.41 -53.20 30.48
C ASP A 277 -43.30 -54.07 31.74
N ALA A 278 -42.53 -53.63 32.74
CA ALA A 278 -42.46 -54.27 34.05
C ALA A 278 -43.83 -54.27 34.76
N GLN A 279 -44.60 -53.18 34.72
CA GLN A 279 -45.97 -53.14 35.24
C GLN A 279 -46.90 -54.10 34.49
N GLY A 280 -46.70 -54.29 33.18
CA GLY A 280 -47.39 -55.27 32.35
C GLY A 280 -47.21 -56.72 32.80
N THR A 281 -46.14 -57.05 33.52
CA THR A 281 -45.89 -58.41 34.05
C THR A 281 -46.88 -58.87 35.13
N SER A 282 -47.64 -57.94 35.72
CA SER A 282 -48.71 -58.29 36.66
C SER A 282 -49.93 -58.95 35.97
N VAL A 283 -50.05 -58.82 34.65
CA VAL A 283 -51.05 -59.47 33.80
C VAL A 283 -50.32 -60.17 32.64
N ALA A 284 -49.72 -61.32 32.92
CA ALA A 284 -49.10 -62.14 31.88
C ALA A 284 -50.18 -62.91 31.10
N ILE A 285 -50.33 -62.61 29.81
CA ILE A 285 -51.17 -63.37 28.87
C ILE A 285 -50.21 -64.08 27.93
N ASP A 286 -50.06 -65.40 28.09
CA ASP A 286 -49.39 -66.23 27.10
C ASP A 286 -50.33 -66.38 25.88
N SER A 287 -49.80 -66.11 24.70
CA SER A 287 -50.55 -65.91 23.46
C SER A 287 -49.80 -66.57 22.31
N GLN A 288 -50.51 -67.14 21.33
CA GLN A 288 -49.88 -67.94 20.27
C GLN A 288 -48.99 -67.12 19.32
N GLY A 289 -49.02 -65.78 19.39
CA GLY A 289 -48.10 -64.89 18.67
C GLY A 289 -48.40 -64.77 17.18
N ASP A 290 -49.57 -65.24 16.74
CA ASP A 290 -50.00 -65.28 15.34
C ASP A 290 -51.01 -64.18 14.95
N GLY A 291 -51.35 -63.30 15.90
CA GLY A 291 -52.31 -62.21 15.72
C GLY A 291 -53.78 -62.58 15.96
N SER A 292 -54.08 -63.85 16.31
CA SER A 292 -55.43 -64.29 16.71
C SER A 292 -55.76 -64.07 18.21
N ASP A 293 -54.79 -63.54 18.96
CA ASP A 293 -54.81 -63.49 20.42
C ASP A 293 -55.55 -62.28 21.03
N ARG A 294 -56.20 -61.44 20.22
CA ARG A 294 -56.82 -60.20 20.71
C ARG A 294 -58.01 -60.52 21.63
N ALA A 295 -57.85 -60.22 22.92
CA ALA A 295 -58.97 -60.14 23.85
C ALA A 295 -59.93 -59.01 23.40
N VAL A 296 -61.24 -59.29 23.42
CA VAL A 296 -62.28 -58.37 22.96
C VAL A 296 -63.14 -57.93 24.14
N VAL A 297 -63.21 -56.61 24.35
CA VAL A 297 -64.23 -55.96 25.17
C VAL A 297 -65.13 -55.11 24.26
N ALA A 298 -66.43 -55.15 24.47
CA ALA A 298 -67.35 -54.31 23.69
C ALA A 298 -67.18 -52.82 24.09
N PRO A 299 -67.19 -51.85 23.16
CA PRO A 299 -67.12 -50.43 23.50
C PRO A 299 -68.19 -50.02 24.52
N GLY A 300 -67.81 -49.27 25.56
CA GLY A 300 -68.75 -48.80 26.60
C GLY A 300 -69.26 -49.87 27.58
N SER A 301 -68.85 -51.13 27.44
CA SER A 301 -69.33 -52.24 28.29
C SER A 301 -68.80 -52.23 29.72
N ARG A 302 -67.66 -51.56 29.99
CA ARG A 302 -66.91 -51.70 31.26
C ARG A 302 -66.51 -53.14 31.58
N ALA A 303 -66.39 -53.98 30.54
CA ALA A 303 -66.05 -55.39 30.67
C ALA A 303 -64.53 -55.60 30.81
N VAL A 304 -64.15 -56.78 31.31
CA VAL A 304 -62.76 -57.22 31.46
C VAL A 304 -62.57 -58.52 30.67
N ALA A 305 -61.62 -58.54 29.73
CA ALA A 305 -61.24 -59.73 28.99
C ALA A 305 -59.74 -59.99 29.18
N VAL A 306 -59.39 -61.17 29.72
CA VAL A 306 -58.00 -61.58 30.00
C VAL A 306 -57.79 -62.99 29.45
N GLY A 307 -56.83 -63.15 28.54
CA GLY A 307 -56.57 -64.42 27.84
C GLY A 307 -56.69 -64.29 26.32
N SER A 308 -56.00 -65.15 25.58
CA SER A 308 -56.06 -65.17 24.11
C SER A 308 -57.49 -65.43 23.63
N ASN A 309 -58.00 -64.55 22.75
CA ASN A 309 -59.37 -64.64 22.21
C ASN A 309 -60.48 -64.65 23.30
N ALA A 310 -60.22 -64.14 24.51
CA ALA A 310 -61.26 -63.94 25.51
C ALA A 310 -62.24 -62.84 25.04
N GLN A 311 -63.54 -63.09 25.18
CA GLN A 311 -64.63 -62.23 24.71
C GLN A 311 -65.54 -61.82 25.87
N ALA A 312 -65.40 -60.60 26.36
CA ALA A 312 -66.30 -60.01 27.34
C ALA A 312 -67.17 -58.94 26.66
N THR A 313 -68.24 -59.37 25.99
CA THR A 313 -69.11 -58.48 25.18
C THR A 313 -70.36 -58.03 25.90
N GLY A 314 -70.72 -58.65 27.03
CA GLY A 314 -71.81 -58.20 27.87
C GLY A 314 -71.46 -56.94 28.67
N ALA A 315 -72.46 -56.14 29.03
CA ALA A 315 -72.25 -55.00 29.93
C ALA A 315 -71.79 -55.49 31.31
N ASN A 316 -70.71 -54.92 31.86
CA ASN A 316 -70.06 -55.32 33.11
C ASN A 316 -69.64 -56.81 33.15
N ALA A 317 -69.33 -57.41 31.99
CA ALA A 317 -68.96 -58.82 31.90
C ALA A 317 -67.48 -59.05 32.22
N VAL A 318 -67.14 -60.26 32.68
CA VAL A 318 -65.75 -60.69 32.96
C VAL A 318 -65.47 -62.00 32.22
N ALA A 319 -64.51 -62.02 31.31
CA ALA A 319 -64.03 -63.22 30.63
C ALA A 319 -62.55 -63.42 30.94
N THR A 320 -62.21 -64.51 31.65
CA THR A 320 -60.83 -64.83 32.02
C THR A 320 -60.50 -66.26 31.59
N GLY A 321 -59.51 -66.40 30.71
CA GLY A 321 -59.08 -67.67 30.12
C GLY A 321 -59.10 -67.64 28.59
N ALA A 322 -58.26 -68.47 27.96
CA ALA A 322 -58.20 -68.57 26.51
C ALA A 322 -59.57 -68.97 25.93
N GLY A 323 -60.12 -68.16 25.02
CA GLY A 323 -61.44 -68.39 24.41
C GLY A 323 -62.64 -68.31 25.36
N ALA A 324 -62.50 -67.73 26.57
CA ALA A 324 -63.63 -67.52 27.48
C ALA A 324 -64.63 -66.51 26.89
N GLU A 325 -65.93 -66.76 27.02
CA GLU A 325 -67.00 -65.96 26.42
C GLU A 325 -68.01 -65.50 27.48
N ALA A 326 -67.93 -64.25 27.91
CA ALA A 326 -68.90 -63.59 28.79
C ALA A 326 -69.77 -62.62 27.96
N ARG A 327 -70.86 -63.14 27.38
CA ARG A 327 -71.73 -62.39 26.46
C ARG A 327 -72.95 -61.77 27.13
N GLY A 328 -73.35 -62.29 28.29
CA GLY A 328 -74.49 -61.74 29.05
C GLY A 328 -74.15 -60.48 29.84
N ALA A 329 -75.13 -59.61 30.08
CA ALA A 329 -74.96 -58.49 30.99
C ALA A 329 -74.70 -59.00 32.42
N GLY A 330 -73.66 -58.49 33.10
CA GLY A 330 -73.24 -58.93 34.43
C GLY A 330 -72.76 -60.38 34.49
N SER A 331 -72.36 -60.96 33.35
CA SER A 331 -71.92 -62.36 33.28
C SER A 331 -70.44 -62.53 33.58
N ALA A 332 -70.05 -63.71 34.06
CA ALA A 332 -68.65 -64.04 34.33
C ALA A 332 -68.29 -65.43 33.76
N ALA A 333 -67.33 -65.49 32.85
CA ALA A 333 -66.77 -66.71 32.29
C ALA A 333 -65.31 -66.86 32.74
N LEU A 334 -65.04 -67.84 33.59
CA LEU A 334 -63.74 -68.06 34.23
C LEU A 334 -63.23 -69.47 33.89
N GLY A 335 -62.22 -69.57 33.02
CA GLY A 335 -61.65 -70.81 32.53
C GLY A 335 -61.52 -70.83 31.00
N ALA A 336 -60.60 -71.63 30.47
CA ALA A 336 -60.42 -71.77 29.03
C ALA A 336 -61.71 -72.30 28.37
N GLY A 337 -62.23 -71.58 27.38
CA GLY A 337 -63.48 -71.93 26.70
C GLY A 337 -64.75 -71.84 27.55
N ALA A 338 -64.69 -71.25 28.75
CA ALA A 338 -65.88 -71.04 29.59
C ALA A 338 -66.88 -70.10 28.89
N LYS A 339 -68.19 -70.34 29.01
CA LYS A 339 -69.25 -69.63 28.27
C LYS A 339 -70.36 -69.18 29.21
N ALA A 340 -70.36 -67.90 29.58
CA ALA A 340 -71.44 -67.24 30.31
C ALA A 340 -72.26 -66.39 29.33
N GLN A 341 -73.27 -67.00 28.71
CA GLN A 341 -73.95 -66.43 27.54
C GLN A 341 -75.21 -65.63 27.87
N ALA A 342 -75.75 -65.79 29.07
CA ALA A 342 -76.99 -65.16 29.49
C ALA A 342 -76.78 -64.08 30.56
N SER A 343 -77.76 -63.19 30.73
CA SER A 343 -77.71 -62.12 31.75
C SER A 343 -77.55 -62.70 33.16
N GLY A 344 -76.60 -62.18 33.94
CA GLY A 344 -76.27 -62.64 35.29
C GLY A 344 -75.74 -64.07 35.38
N SER A 345 -75.36 -64.68 34.25
CA SER A 345 -74.85 -66.05 34.23
C SER A 345 -73.38 -66.10 34.64
N VAL A 346 -72.97 -67.19 35.30
CA VAL A 346 -71.59 -67.40 35.76
C VAL A 346 -71.15 -68.78 35.33
N ALA A 347 -70.10 -68.88 34.52
CA ALA A 347 -69.46 -70.14 34.12
C ALA A 347 -68.06 -70.19 34.72
N VAL A 348 -67.80 -71.15 35.60
CA VAL A 348 -66.50 -71.33 36.27
C VAL A 348 -65.99 -72.73 36.00
N GLY A 349 -64.88 -72.84 35.29
CA GLY A 349 -64.28 -74.10 34.84
C GLY A 349 -64.05 -74.11 33.33
N ALA A 350 -63.03 -74.85 32.87
CA ALA A 350 -62.79 -74.98 31.44
C ALA A 350 -64.01 -75.57 30.73
N ASN A 351 -64.41 -74.96 29.61
CA ASN A 351 -65.61 -75.35 28.84
C ASN A 351 -66.93 -75.39 29.63
N ALA A 352 -67.01 -74.78 30.82
CA ALA A 352 -68.28 -74.63 31.55
C ALA A 352 -69.23 -73.73 30.74
N ALA A 353 -70.51 -74.04 30.68
CA ALA A 353 -71.49 -73.30 29.90
C ALA A 353 -72.72 -72.92 30.74
N ALA A 354 -72.85 -71.65 31.08
CA ALA A 354 -74.02 -71.06 31.72
C ALA A 354 -74.84 -70.31 30.66
N THR A 355 -75.83 -70.99 30.09
CA THR A 355 -76.61 -70.50 28.95
C THR A 355 -77.99 -69.96 29.34
N ALA A 356 -78.40 -70.12 30.60
CA ALA A 356 -79.67 -69.61 31.11
C ALA A 356 -79.51 -68.37 32.00
N PRO A 357 -80.49 -67.44 32.04
CA PRO A 357 -80.41 -66.25 32.88
C PRO A 357 -80.24 -66.58 34.37
N GLY A 358 -79.34 -65.86 35.05
CA GLY A 358 -79.07 -66.03 36.48
C GLY A 358 -78.55 -67.42 36.88
N SER A 359 -78.03 -68.19 35.93
CA SER A 359 -77.54 -69.56 36.17
C SER A 359 -76.03 -69.61 36.43
N VAL A 360 -75.59 -70.60 37.18
CA VAL A 360 -74.18 -70.85 37.49
C VAL A 360 -73.79 -72.24 36.99
N ALA A 361 -72.84 -72.33 36.06
CA ALA A 361 -72.19 -73.58 35.69
C ALA A 361 -70.86 -73.67 36.45
N LEU A 362 -70.75 -74.60 37.39
CA LEU A 362 -69.61 -74.73 38.31
C LEU A 362 -68.88 -76.06 38.10
N GLY A 363 -67.68 -75.99 37.55
CA GLY A 363 -66.83 -77.14 37.22
C GLY A 363 -66.59 -77.28 35.70
N GLU A 364 -65.50 -77.96 35.34
CA GLU A 364 -65.15 -78.21 33.94
C GLU A 364 -66.29 -78.89 33.17
N GLY A 365 -66.66 -78.37 32.01
CA GLY A 365 -67.75 -78.91 31.19
C GLY A 365 -69.14 -78.91 31.83
N ALA A 366 -69.33 -78.25 32.99
CA ALA A 366 -70.64 -78.11 33.61
C ALA A 366 -71.59 -77.33 32.69
N GLN A 367 -72.87 -77.70 32.64
CA GLN A 367 -73.88 -77.05 31.82
C GLN A 367 -75.05 -76.60 32.68
N ALA A 368 -75.26 -75.28 32.76
CA ALA A 368 -76.38 -74.67 33.45
C ALA A 368 -77.39 -74.13 32.43
N THR A 369 -78.35 -74.98 32.08
CA THR A 369 -79.37 -74.73 31.04
C THR A 369 -80.73 -74.29 31.61
N ARG A 370 -80.86 -74.21 32.94
CA ARG A 370 -82.06 -73.77 33.65
C ARG A 370 -81.82 -72.44 34.34
N ALA A 371 -82.76 -71.50 34.19
CA ALA A 371 -82.65 -70.18 34.82
C ALA A 371 -82.64 -70.30 36.35
N ASN A 372 -81.87 -69.44 37.02
CA ASN A 372 -81.75 -69.39 38.49
C ASN A 372 -81.34 -70.73 39.11
N THR A 373 -80.42 -71.47 38.48
CA THR A 373 -79.90 -72.73 39.02
C THR A 373 -78.38 -72.74 39.08
N VAL A 374 -77.84 -73.53 40.00
CA VAL A 374 -76.42 -73.91 40.01
C VAL A 374 -76.33 -75.33 39.48
N SER A 375 -75.65 -75.52 38.35
CA SER A 375 -75.30 -76.83 37.82
C SER A 375 -73.84 -77.12 38.15
N VAL A 376 -73.59 -78.24 38.84
CA VAL A 376 -72.23 -78.70 39.16
C VAL A 376 -71.69 -79.71 38.14
N GLY A 377 -72.43 -80.01 37.08
CA GLY A 377 -72.09 -81.05 36.11
C GLY A 377 -72.91 -80.93 34.82
N THR A 378 -73.07 -82.03 34.12
CA THR A 378 -74.03 -82.14 33.01
C THR A 378 -74.70 -83.50 33.07
N ALA A 379 -75.78 -83.70 32.30
CA ALA A 379 -76.51 -84.95 32.30
C ALA A 379 -75.59 -86.12 31.90
N GLY A 380 -75.55 -87.18 32.71
CA GLY A 380 -74.66 -88.34 32.52
C GLY A 380 -73.21 -88.12 32.97
N ALA A 381 -72.89 -86.91 33.44
CA ALA A 381 -71.62 -86.56 34.08
C ALA A 381 -71.88 -85.71 35.32
N GLU A 382 -72.75 -86.23 36.20
CA GLU A 382 -73.09 -85.62 37.47
C GLU A 382 -71.88 -85.62 38.41
N ARG A 383 -71.80 -84.61 39.26
CA ARG A 383 -70.79 -84.52 40.31
C ARG A 383 -71.41 -84.75 41.68
N GLN A 384 -70.67 -85.40 42.55
CA GLN A 384 -71.01 -85.46 43.96
C GLN A 384 -70.69 -84.12 44.62
N ILE A 385 -71.63 -83.62 45.42
CA ILE A 385 -71.40 -82.48 46.30
C ILE A 385 -71.06 -83.05 47.68
N THR A 386 -69.78 -83.02 48.05
CA THR A 386 -69.27 -83.60 49.30
C THR A 386 -69.00 -82.52 50.34
N ASN A 387 -68.84 -82.92 51.62
CA ASN A 387 -68.61 -82.00 52.75
C ASN A 387 -69.78 -81.04 53.03
N VAL A 388 -71.01 -81.49 52.77
CA VAL A 388 -72.24 -80.72 53.07
C VAL A 388 -72.60 -80.90 54.54
N ALA A 389 -72.61 -79.81 55.30
CA ALA A 389 -73.08 -79.78 56.69
C ALA A 389 -74.57 -80.16 56.78
N ALA A 390 -75.05 -80.46 57.98
CA ALA A 390 -76.47 -80.78 58.17
C ALA A 390 -77.34 -79.54 57.93
N ALA A 391 -78.39 -79.67 57.11
CA ALA A 391 -79.45 -78.69 56.91
C ALA A 391 -80.12 -78.30 58.23
N THR A 392 -80.38 -77.00 58.41
CA THR A 392 -81.03 -76.42 59.59
C THR A 392 -82.22 -75.53 59.23
N HIS A 393 -82.33 -75.10 57.97
CA HIS A 393 -83.41 -74.30 57.41
C HIS A 393 -84.03 -74.96 56.17
N ASP A 394 -85.24 -74.54 55.80
CA ASP A 394 -86.04 -75.13 54.71
C ASP A 394 -85.36 -75.11 53.33
N THR A 395 -84.41 -74.19 53.11
CA THR A 395 -83.70 -74.02 51.82
C THR A 395 -82.26 -74.55 51.85
N ASP A 396 -81.87 -75.25 52.91
CA ASP A 396 -80.56 -75.88 52.99
C ASP A 396 -80.52 -77.20 52.19
N ALA A 397 -79.35 -77.57 51.69
CA ALA A 397 -79.15 -78.89 51.09
C ALA A 397 -79.13 -79.98 52.18
N VAL A 398 -79.97 -81.00 52.02
CA VAL A 398 -80.00 -82.19 52.91
C VAL A 398 -78.86 -83.13 52.53
N ASN A 399 -78.04 -83.55 53.49
CA ASN A 399 -76.96 -84.52 53.25
C ASN A 399 -77.41 -85.97 53.54
N LEU A 400 -76.57 -86.96 53.18
CA LEU A 400 -76.87 -88.39 53.38
C LEU A 400 -77.12 -88.80 54.84
N ARG A 401 -76.67 -88.03 55.83
CA ARG A 401 -76.97 -88.32 57.25
C ARG A 401 -78.38 -87.91 57.67
N GLN A 402 -79.04 -87.05 56.89
CA GLN A 402 -80.35 -86.47 57.20
C GLN A 402 -81.48 -87.02 56.34
N ALA A 403 -81.14 -87.54 55.15
CA ALA A 403 -82.06 -88.27 54.27
C ALA A 403 -82.24 -89.70 54.76
#